data_AF-V6K5A8-F1
#
_entry.id   AF-V6K5A8-F1
#
_cell.length_a   1.000
_cell.length_b   1.000
_cell.length_c   1.000
_cell.angle_alpha   90.00
_cell.angle_beta   90.00
_cell.angle_gamma   90.00
#
_symmetry.space_group_name_H-M   'P 1'
#
loop_
_entity.id
_entity.type
_entity.pdbx_description
1 polymer ?
#
loop_
_entity_poly.entity_id
_entity_poly.type
_entity_poly.pdbx_seq_one_letter_code
_entity_poly.pdbx_strand_id
1 'polypeptide(L)'
;MLVMPAQLVCPRCEQDWVRPYRFKADGTSFLLCTECDSLWWPDEAVAVARAHFLDDVVAARLGVEGNPWSDRVWADVIEPAPDFRR
;
A
#
# COMPACT_ATOMS: atom_id res chain seq x y z
N MET A 1 -28.33 -6.95 3.00
CA MET A 1 -27.13 -7.19 3.83
C MET A 1 -25.95 -6.57 3.11
N LEU A 2 -25.36 -5.52 3.66
CA LEU A 2 -24.13 -4.93 3.12
C LEU A 2 -22.99 -5.90 3.46
N VAL A 3 -22.43 -6.57 2.45
CA VAL A 3 -21.21 -7.35 2.62
C VAL A 3 -20.09 -6.33 2.77
N MET A 4 -19.69 -6.07 4.01
CA MET A 4 -18.43 -5.36 4.29
C MET A 4 -17.32 -6.31 3.82
N PRO A 5 -16.36 -5.86 2.97
CA PRO A 5 -15.22 -6.72 2.65
C PRO A 5 -14.55 -7.12 3.96
N ALA A 6 -14.23 -8.40 4.10
CA ALA A 6 -13.50 -8.87 5.26
C ALA A 6 -12.22 -8.04 5.36
N GLN A 7 -12.12 -7.22 6.40
CA GLN A 7 -10.90 -6.55 6.76
C GLN A 7 -9.82 -7.65 6.83
N LEU A 8 -8.75 -7.51 6.04
CA LEU A 8 -7.72 -8.53 5.92
C LEU A 8 -6.54 -8.14 6.80
N VAL A 9 -6.26 -8.94 7.83
CA VAL A 9 -5.08 -8.73 8.68
C VAL A 9 -3.83 -8.85 7.80
N CYS A 10 -2.87 -7.96 7.99
CA CYS A 10 -1.61 -8.01 7.29
C CYS A 10 -0.89 -9.33 7.57
N PRO A 11 -0.66 -10.18 6.56
CA PRO A 11 -0.05 -11.50 6.77
C PRO A 11 1.44 -11.42 7.13
N ARG A 12 2.07 -10.25 7.00
CA ARG A 12 3.50 -10.07 7.26
C ARG A 12 3.78 -9.68 8.70
N CYS A 13 3.07 -8.68 9.23
CA CYS A 13 3.29 -8.21 10.60
C CYS A 13 2.26 -8.73 11.59
N GLU A 14 1.11 -9.22 11.13
CA GLU A 14 -0.01 -9.70 11.95
C GLU A 14 -0.55 -8.69 12.97
N GLN A 15 -0.21 -7.40 12.83
CA GLN A 15 -0.48 -6.35 13.82
C GLN A 15 -1.55 -5.33 13.39
N ASP A 16 -1.71 -5.10 12.09
CA ASP A 16 -2.69 -4.15 11.54
C ASP A 16 -3.34 -4.71 10.27
N TRP A 17 -4.36 -4.02 9.78
CA TRP A 17 -5.13 -4.34 8.59
C TRP A 17 -4.49 -3.80 7.32
N VAL A 18 -4.66 -4.52 6.23
CA VAL A 18 -4.33 -4.04 4.89
C VAL A 18 -5.48 -3.15 4.39
N ARG A 19 -5.14 -1.97 3.89
CA ARG A 19 -6.11 -0.97 3.41
C ARG A 19 -5.80 -0.53 1.98
N PRO A 20 -6.81 -0.16 1.18
CA PRO A 20 -6.61 0.36 -0.15
C PRO A 20 -6.04 1.78 -0.13
N TYR A 21 -5.01 2.01 -0.93
CA TYR A 21 -4.37 3.29 -1.18
C TYR A 21 -4.19 3.49 -2.69
N ARG A 22 -3.85 4.71 -3.08
CA ARG A 22 -3.42 5.02 -4.45
C ARG A 22 -2.31 6.05 -4.47
N PHE A 23 -1.50 6.02 -5.51
CA PHE A 23 -0.55 7.08 -5.81
C PHE A 23 -1.29 8.32 -6.30
N LYS A 24 -0.98 9.49 -5.74
CA LYS A 24 -1.60 10.77 -6.14
C LYS A 24 -1.24 11.20 -7.56
N ALA A 25 -0.04 10.82 -8.02
CA ALA A 25 0.50 11.25 -9.31
C ALA A 25 -0.30 10.72 -10.51
N ASP A 26 -0.80 9.48 -10.43
CA ASP A 26 -1.43 8.79 -11.56
C ASP A 26 -2.66 7.94 -11.18
N GLY A 27 -3.02 7.89 -9.89
CA GLY A 27 -4.16 7.14 -9.41
C GLY A 27 -3.96 5.63 -9.35
N THR A 28 -2.75 5.10 -9.57
CA THR A 28 -2.47 3.66 -9.47
C THR A 28 -2.78 3.17 -8.07
N SER A 29 -3.72 2.23 -7.96
CA SER A 29 -4.13 1.68 -6.67
C SER A 29 -3.25 0.53 -6.21
N PHE A 30 -3.17 0.34 -4.90
CA PHE A 30 -2.50 -0.76 -4.25
C PHE A 30 -3.10 -0.99 -2.85
N LEU A 31 -2.70 -2.08 -2.23
CA LEU A 31 -3.04 -2.43 -0.86
C LEU A 31 -1.83 -2.17 0.04
N LEU A 32 -2.03 -1.54 1.21
CA LEU A 32 -0.96 -1.14 2.12
C LEU A 32 -1.28 -1.51 3.56
N CYS A 33 -0.29 -2.07 4.25
CA CYS A 33 -0.26 -2.10 5.71
C CYS A 33 0.62 -0.94 6.20
N THR A 34 0.04 0.00 6.94
CA THR A 34 0.75 1.19 7.44
C THR A 34 1.63 0.93 8.66
N GLU A 35 1.51 -0.25 9.28
CA GLU A 35 2.33 -0.64 10.44
C GLU A 35 3.71 -1.17 10.02
N CYS A 36 3.82 -1.79 8.85
CA CYS A 36 5.05 -2.44 8.41
C CYS A 36 5.43 -2.11 6.95
N ASP A 37 4.80 -1.07 6.42
CA ASP A 37 5.04 -0.47 5.10
C ASP A 37 4.99 -1.46 3.94
N SER A 38 4.22 -2.53 4.12
CA SER A 38 4.11 -3.62 3.16
C SER A 38 2.97 -3.37 2.19
N LEU A 39 3.29 -3.51 0.91
CA LEU A 39 2.46 -3.18 -0.23
C LEU A 39 2.18 -4.41 -1.08
N TRP A 40 0.95 -4.53 -1.59
CA TRP A 40 0.56 -5.52 -2.60
C TRP A 40 -0.16 -4.85 -3.76
N TRP A 41 0.09 -5.30 -4.98
CA TRP A 41 -0.68 -4.81 -6.13
C TRP A 41 -2.10 -5.40 -6.13
N PRO A 42 -3.11 -4.71 -6.71
CA PRO A 42 -4.51 -5.15 -6.63
C PRO A 42 -4.79 -6.55 -7.22
N ASP A 43 -3.99 -6.97 -8.20
CA ASP A 43 -4.13 -8.26 -8.87
C ASP A 43 -3.26 -9.37 -8.23
N GLU A 44 -2.59 -9.08 -7.12
CA GLU A 44 -1.77 -10.03 -6.39
C GLU A 44 -2.48 -10.59 -5.16
N ALA A 45 -2.16 -11.84 -4.83
CA ALA A 45 -2.57 -12.40 -3.54
C ALA A 45 -1.82 -11.67 -2.41
N VAL A 46 -2.57 -11.21 -1.41
CA VAL A 46 -2.03 -10.64 -0.18
C VAL A 46 -1.38 -11.76 0.64
N ALA A 47 -0.10 -12.01 0.39
CA ALA A 47 0.70 -13.05 1.01
C ALA A 47 2.12 -12.53 1.29
N VAL A 48 2.79 -13.10 2.29
CA VAL A 48 4.14 -12.67 2.72
C VAL A 48 5.14 -12.66 1.55
N ALA A 49 5.13 -13.70 0.71
CA ALA A 49 6.06 -13.84 -0.41
C ALA A 49 5.81 -12.86 -1.58
N ARG A 50 4.71 -12.09 -1.54
CA ARG A 50 4.34 -11.11 -2.55
C ARG A 50 4.38 -9.67 -2.02
N ALA A 51 4.80 -9.48 -0.77
CA ALA A 51 4.89 -8.16 -0.18
C ALA A 51 6.06 -7.38 -0.80
N HIS A 52 5.77 -6.15 -1.23
CA HIS A 52 6.75 -5.13 -1.56
C HIS A 52 6.91 -4.16 -0.39
N PHE A 53 8.04 -3.45 -0.30
CA PHE A 53 8.17 -2.32 0.61
C PHE A 53 7.76 -1.03 -0.08
N LEU A 54 6.96 -0.20 0.60
CA LEU A 54 6.51 1.08 0.08
C LEU A 54 7.69 1.97 -0.32
N ASP A 55 8.74 2.02 0.50
CA ASP A 55 9.97 2.78 0.27
C ASP A 55 10.61 2.42 -1.07
N ASP A 56 10.80 1.13 -1.34
CA ASP A 56 11.41 0.64 -2.58
C ASP A 56 10.56 1.00 -3.80
N VAL A 57 9.24 0.81 -3.68
CA VAL A 57 8.29 1.12 -4.77
C VAL A 57 8.28 2.62 -5.08
N VAL A 58 8.27 3.46 -4.05
CA VAL A 58 8.25 4.92 -4.20
C VAL A 58 9.59 5.43 -4.73
N ALA A 59 10.71 4.91 -4.22
CA ALA A 59 12.04 5.26 -4.70
C ALA A 59 12.19 4.96 -6.19
N ALA A 60 11.78 3.75 -6.61
CA ALA A 60 11.78 3.35 -8.01
C ALA A 60 10.86 4.23 -8.88
N ARG A 61 9.67 4.61 -8.38
CA ARG A 61 8.73 5.46 -9.13
C ARG A 61 9.21 6.90 -9.29
N LEU A 62 9.94 7.42 -8.30
CA LEU A 62 10.51 8.76 -8.31
C LEU A 62 11.88 8.82 -9.01
N GLY A 63 12.51 7.67 -9.28
CA GLY A 63 13.86 7.60 -9.83
C GLY A 63 14.93 8.09 -8.85
N VAL A 64 14.73 7.88 -7.55
CA VAL A 64 15.68 8.26 -6.50
C VAL A 64 16.36 7.01 -5.92
N GLU A 65 17.63 7.14 -5.54
CA GLU A 65 18.35 6.11 -4.81
C GLU A 65 18.19 6.30 -3.30
N GLY A 66 17.97 5.21 -2.56
CA GLY A 66 17.85 5.24 -1.10
C GLY A 66 16.45 5.63 -0.60
N ASN A 67 16.40 6.27 0.57
CA ASN A 67 15.15 6.58 1.26
C ASN A 67 14.39 7.76 0.59
N PRO A 68 13.20 7.53 -0.01
CA PRO A 68 12.44 8.57 -0.70
C PRO A 68 11.75 9.58 0.22
N TRP A 69 11.77 9.35 1.54
CA TRP A 69 11.04 10.12 2.56
C TRP A 69 11.89 11.16 3.28
N SER A 70 13.15 11.38 2.86
CA SER A 70 14.06 12.33 3.53
C SER A 70 13.52 13.78 3.56
N ASP A 71 12.79 14.17 2.51
CA ASP A 71 12.22 15.49 2.28
C ASP A 71 10.71 15.44 1.94
N ARG A 72 10.06 14.28 2.10
CA ARG A 72 8.65 14.04 1.75
C ARG A 72 7.93 13.30 2.85
N VAL A 73 6.64 13.54 2.98
CA VAL A 73 5.77 12.69 3.79
C VAL A 73 4.87 11.86 2.89
N TRP A 74 4.37 10.73 3.41
CA TRP A 74 3.47 9.85 2.66
C TRP A 74 2.27 10.59 2.06
N ALA A 75 1.70 11.53 2.81
CA ALA A 75 0.56 12.31 2.38
C ALA A 75 0.83 13.16 1.13
N ASP A 76 2.08 13.38 0.73
CA ASP A 76 2.41 14.07 -0.52
C ASP A 76 2.35 13.12 -1.73
N VAL A 77 2.51 11.82 -1.50
CA VAL A 77 2.73 10.81 -2.57
C VAL A 77 1.54 9.87 -2.71
N ILE A 78 0.92 9.47 -1.60
CA ILE A 78 -0.14 8.46 -1.54
C ILE A 78 -1.32 8.97 -0.72
N GLU A 79 -2.50 8.41 -0.96
CA GLU A 79 -3.71 8.69 -0.20
C GLU A 79 -4.60 7.45 -0.08
N PRO A 80 -5.44 7.35 0.97
CA PRO A 80 -6.43 6.29 1.06
C PRO A 80 -7.34 6.28 -0.18
N ALA A 81 -7.55 5.10 -0.75
CA ALA A 81 -8.49 4.91 -1.84
C ALA A 81 -9.84 4.42 -1.27
N PRO A 82 -10.98 4.76 -1.91
CA PRO A 82 -12.25 4.15 -1.54
C PRO A 82 -12.15 2.62 -1.69
N ASP A 83 -12.79 1.89 -0.77
CA ASP A 83 -12.81 0.42 -0.82
C ASP A 83 -13.18 -0.07 -2.22
N PHE A 84 -12.42 -1.07 -2.71
CA PHE A 84 -12.72 -1.76 -3.95
C PHE A 84 -14.06 -2.49 -3.82
N ARG A 85 -15.17 -1.78 -4.02
CA ARG A 85 -16.46 -2.40 -4.31
C ARG A 85 -16.38 -2.93 -5.74
N ARG A 86 -16.06 -4.21 -5.89
CA ARG A 86 -16.44 -4.99 -7.07
C ARG A 86 -17.56 -5.94 -6.70
#